data_AF-A0A316ADN0-F1
#
_entry.id   AF-A0A316ADN0-F1
#
_cell.length_a   1.000
_cell.length_b   1.000
_cell.length_c   1.000
_cell.angle_alpha   90.00
_cell.angle_beta   90.00
_cell.angle_gamma   90.00
#
_symmetry.space_group_name_H-M   'P 1'
#
loop_
_entity.id
_entity.type
_entity.pdbx_description
1 polymer ?
#
loop_
_entity_poly.entity_id
_entity_poly.type
_entity_poly.pdbx_seq_one_letter_code
_entity_poly.pdbx_strand_id
1 'polypeptide(L)'
;MSFDSTVSTIKERLLERFAHAKGQVGPGWKDQLAASYEYFNTRQGEAVMRSVSQAHSNPKRGHVDRIEMVTIALEKLANIQNTPTV
;
A
#
# COMPACT_ATOMS: atom_id res chain seq x y z
N MET A 1 -31.56 16.26 -0.57
CA MET A 1 -30.69 15.93 0.57
C MET A 1 -29.44 15.27 0.01
N SER A 2 -28.36 16.03 -0.09
CA SER A 2 -27.08 15.55 -0.61
C SER A 2 -26.31 14.95 0.55
N PHE A 3 -26.08 13.64 0.54
CA PHE A 3 -25.20 13.00 1.51
C PHE A 3 -23.77 13.44 1.20
N ASP A 4 -23.25 14.34 2.03
CA ASP A 4 -21.84 14.69 2.05
C ASP A 4 -21.03 13.39 2.26
N SER A 5 -20.39 12.92 1.19
CA SER A 5 -19.69 11.63 1.10
C SER A 5 -18.21 11.76 1.44
N THR A 6 -17.84 12.68 2.34
CA THR A 6 -16.44 13.09 2.57
C THR A 6 -15.70 12.31 3.65
N VAL A 7 -16.27 11.23 4.20
CA VAL A 7 -15.52 10.33 5.10
C VAL A 7 -14.98 9.15 4.30
N SER A 8 -13.80 9.33 3.70
CA SER A 8 -13.03 8.21 3.12
C SER A 8 -12.76 7.17 4.19
N THR A 9 -13.01 5.90 3.86
CA THR A 9 -12.75 4.77 4.76
C THR A 9 -11.24 4.64 5.01
N ILE A 10 -10.86 4.02 6.14
CA ILE A 10 -9.44 3.75 6.45
C ILE A 10 -8.74 3.04 5.29
N LYS A 11 -9.45 2.10 4.65
CA LYS A 11 -8.94 1.36 3.50
C LYS A 11 -8.67 2.26 2.29
N GLU A 12 -9.58 3.17 1.96
CA GLU A 12 -9.40 4.11 0.84
C GLU A 12 -8.22 5.04 1.10
N ARG A 13 -8.11 5.60 2.31
CA ARG A 13 -6.97 6.42 2.72
C ARG A 13 -5.64 5.67 2.60
N LEU A 14 -5.62 4.39 3.00
CA LEU A 14 -4.43 3.55 2.85
C LEU A 14 -4.09 3.23 1.40
N LEU A 15 -5.10 3.06 0.53
CA LEU A 15 -4.88 2.86 -0.90
C LEU A 15 -4.37 4.13 -1.59
N GLU A 16 -4.82 5.31 -1.16
CA GLU A 16 -4.28 6.60 -1.62
C GLU A 16 -2.82 6.78 -1.20
N ARG A 17 -2.49 6.50 0.07
CA ARG A 17 -1.10 6.50 0.55
C ARG A 17 -0.24 5.49 -0.22
N PHE A 18 -0.75 4.29 -0.44
CA PHE A 18 -0.09 3.28 -1.26
C PHE A 18 0.18 3.80 -2.67
N ALA A 19 -0.82 4.41 -3.32
CA ALA A 19 -0.69 4.94 -4.68
C ALA A 19 0.38 6.03 -4.76
N HIS A 20 0.38 6.95 -3.80
CA HIS A 20 1.38 8.02 -3.68
C HIS A 20 2.79 7.45 -3.48
N ALA A 21 2.98 6.60 -2.47
CA ALA A 21 4.29 6.00 -2.17
C ALA A 21 4.82 5.14 -3.32
N LYS A 22 3.95 4.32 -3.93
CA LYS A 22 4.26 3.54 -5.13
C LYS A 22 4.67 4.44 -6.30
N GLY A 23 4.01 5.58 -6.49
CA GLY A 23 4.35 6.56 -7.51
C GLY A 23 5.77 7.13 -7.33
N GLN A 24 6.18 7.39 -6.09
CA GLN A 24 7.51 7.89 -5.76
C GLN A 24 8.62 6.83 -5.93
N VAL A 25 8.36 5.58 -5.52
CA VAL A 25 9.32 4.47 -5.73
C VAL A 25 9.44 4.11 -7.22
N GLY A 26 8.35 4.25 -7.98
CA GLY A 26 8.32 4.05 -9.42
C GLY A 26 8.11 2.58 -9.87
N PRO A 27 8.37 2.28 -11.16
CA PRO A 27 8.23 0.93 -11.69
C PRO A 27 9.20 -0.05 -11.01
N GLY A 28 8.81 -1.33 -10.90
CA GLY A 28 9.63 -2.34 -10.21
C GLY A 28 9.60 -2.24 -8.68
N TRP A 29 8.69 -1.46 -8.08
CA TRP A 29 8.57 -1.31 -6.62
C TRP A 29 8.51 -2.64 -5.84
N LYS A 30 7.98 -3.71 -6.45
CA LYS A 30 7.94 -5.05 -5.83
C LYS A 30 9.33 -5.64 -5.68
N ASP A 31 10.14 -5.54 -6.73
CA ASP A 31 11.51 -6.05 -6.75
C ASP A 31 12.38 -5.22 -5.79
N GLN A 32 12.17 -3.90 -5.74
CA GLN A 32 12.83 -3.02 -4.80
C GLN A 32 12.47 -3.36 -3.33
N LEU A 33 11.19 -3.64 -3.05
CA LEU A 33 10.76 -4.12 -1.73
C LEU A 33 11.39 -5.47 -1.37
N ALA A 34 11.41 -6.43 -2.29
CA ALA A 34 12.02 -7.74 -2.08
C ALA A 34 13.53 -7.63 -1.84
N ALA A 35 14.22 -6.70 -2.52
CA ALA A 35 15.63 -6.44 -2.31
C ALA A 35 15.93 -5.76 -0.96
N SER A 36 14.99 -4.98 -0.44
CA SER A 36 15.22 -4.15 0.76
C SER A 36 14.70 -4.77 2.06
N TYR A 37 13.69 -5.63 1.99
CA TYR A 37 13.11 -6.29 3.15
C TYR A 37 12.93 -7.78 2.89
N GLU A 38 13.59 -8.59 3.72
CA GLU A 38 13.63 -10.06 3.60
C GLU A 38 12.23 -10.69 3.51
N TYR A 39 11.27 -10.17 4.28
CA TYR A 39 9.88 -10.66 4.23
C TYR A 39 9.28 -10.62 2.83
N PHE A 40 9.50 -9.53 2.07
CA PHE A 40 8.94 -9.39 0.72
C PHE A 40 9.64 -10.26 -0.32
N ASN A 41 10.81 -10.83 0.00
CA ASN A 41 11.50 -11.82 -0.82
C ASN A 41 11.01 -13.26 -0.57
N THR A 42 10.02 -13.45 0.31
CA THR A 42 9.39 -14.76 0.52
C THR A 42 8.17 -14.96 -0.39
N ARG A 43 7.77 -16.22 -0.61
CA ARG A 43 6.54 -16.55 -1.34
C ARG A 43 5.30 -15.90 -0.71
N GLN A 44 5.25 -15.82 0.63
CA GLN A 44 4.17 -15.13 1.34
C GLN A 44 4.20 -13.62 1.07
N GLY A 45 5.38 -13.00 1.15
CA GLY A 45 5.56 -11.57 0.86
C GLY A 45 5.17 -11.20 -0.57
N GLU A 46 5.55 -12.01 -1.55
CA GLU A 46 5.14 -11.85 -2.95
C GLU A 46 3.61 -11.91 -3.10
N ALA A 47 2.97 -12.89 -2.45
CA ALA A 47 1.51 -13.01 -2.46
C ALA A 47 0.82 -11.80 -1.83
N VAL A 48 1.41 -11.22 -0.77
CA VAL A 48 0.93 -9.97 -0.17
C VAL A 48 1.07 -8.81 -1.15
N MET A 49 2.23 -8.59 -1.75
CA MET A 49 2.43 -7.53 -2.75
C MET A 49 1.48 -7.66 -3.95
N ARG A 50 1.21 -8.90 -4.40
CA ARG A 50 0.22 -9.18 -5.45
C ARG A 50 -1.19 -8.83 -4.99
N SER A 51 -1.57 -9.22 -3.77
CA SER A 51 -2.87 -8.90 -3.19
C SER A 51 -3.11 -7.39 -3.09
N VAL A 52 -2.12 -6.62 -2.64
CA VAL A 52 -2.21 -5.16 -2.53
C VAL A 52 -2.28 -4.50 -3.91
N SER A 53 -1.47 -4.99 -4.87
CA SER A 53 -1.54 -4.52 -6.25
C SER A 53 -2.92 -4.71 -6.89
N GLN A 54 -3.62 -5.80 -6.57
CA GLN A 54 -4.99 -6.04 -7.03
C GLN A 54 -6.02 -5.18 -6.28
N ALA A 55 -5.80 -4.94 -4.97
CA ALA A 55 -6.65 -4.08 -4.15
C ALA A 55 -6.65 -2.63 -4.65
N HIS A 56 -5.49 -2.14 -5.11
CA HIS A 56 -5.38 -0.81 -5.72
C HIS A 56 -6.22 -0.65 -6.99
N SER A 57 -6.37 -1.71 -7.80
CA SER A 57 -7.26 -1.69 -8.97
C SER A 57 -8.72 -1.99 -8.65
N ASN A 58 -9.00 -2.67 -7.54
CA ASN A 58 -10.34 -3.00 -7.08
C ASN A 58 -10.40 -2.92 -5.55
N PRO A 59 -10.87 -1.79 -4.99
CA PRO A 59 -10.89 -1.52 -3.54
C PRO A 59 -11.71 -2.53 -2.73
N LYS A 60 -12.56 -3.37 -3.35
CA LYS A 60 -13.27 -4.46 -2.66
C LYS A 60 -12.35 -5.64 -2.31
N ARG A 61 -11.13 -5.69 -2.86
CA ARG A 61 -10.14 -6.76 -2.65
C ARG A 61 -9.05 -6.33 -1.66
N GLY A 62 -8.35 -7.31 -1.08
CA GLY A 62 -7.23 -7.07 -0.16
C GLY A 62 -7.65 -6.68 1.26
N HIS A 63 -6.86 -7.12 2.24
CA HIS A 63 -7.03 -6.83 3.66
C HIS A 63 -6.29 -5.54 4.03
N VAL A 64 -6.87 -4.77 4.95
CA VAL A 64 -6.34 -3.49 5.44
C VAL A 64 -4.88 -3.65 5.92
N ASP A 65 -4.61 -4.66 6.76
CA ASP A 65 -3.27 -4.93 7.32
C ASP A 65 -2.20 -5.16 6.24
N ARG A 66 -2.58 -5.85 5.16
CA ARG A 66 -1.66 -6.10 4.04
C ARG A 66 -1.35 -4.82 3.27
N ILE A 67 -2.36 -3.98 3.07
CA ILE A 67 -2.20 -2.69 2.41
C ILE A 67 -1.29 -1.81 3.27
N GLU A 68 -1.58 -1.68 4.56
CA GLU A 68 -0.78 -0.90 5.49
C GLU A 68 0.68 -1.34 5.51
N MET A 69 0.94 -2.64 5.67
CA MET A 69 2.30 -3.18 5.71
C MET A 69 3.11 -2.83 4.44
N VAL A 70 2.51 -2.98 3.26
CA VAL A 70 3.16 -2.64 1.99
C VAL A 70 3.33 -1.13 1.84
N THR A 71 2.33 -0.34 2.22
CA THR A 71 2.38 1.12 2.20
C THR A 71 3.52 1.65 3.05
N ILE A 72 3.64 1.21 4.30
CA ILE A 72 4.71 1.63 5.22
C ILE A 72 6.08 1.27 4.63
N ALA A 73 6.23 0.07 4.06
CA ALA A 73 7.49 -0.35 3.47
C ALA A 73 7.87 0.51 2.24
N LEU A 74 6.90 0.87 1.41
CA LEU A 74 7.10 1.77 0.28
C LEU A 74 7.42 3.20 0.70
N GLU A 75 6.73 3.72 1.71
CA GLU A 75 7.01 5.06 2.26
C GLU A 75 8.42 5.14 2.82
N LYS A 76 8.87 4.11 3.53
CA LYS A 76 10.26 4.00 3.99
C LYS A 76 11.25 3.97 2.83
N LEU A 77 10.96 3.22 1.76
CA LEU A 77 11.82 3.22 0.55
C LEU A 77 11.88 4.57 -0.15
N ALA A 78 10.73 5.25 -0.23
CA ALA A 78 10.62 6.57 -0.83
C ALA A 78 11.07 7.71 0.11
N ASN A 79 11.53 7.38 1.33
CA ASN A 79 11.87 8.35 2.38
C ASN A 79 10.74 9.36 2.68
N ILE A 80 9.48 8.91 2.63
CA ILE A 80 8.29 9.69 2.94
C ILE A 80 8.00 9.58 4.43
N GLN A 81 7.96 10.72 5.13
CA GLN A 81 7.48 10.76 6.51
C GLN A 81 5.96 10.95 6.51
N ASN A 82 5.21 9.89 6.76
CA ASN A 82 3.76 9.95 6.95
C ASN A 82 3.39 9.65 8.41
N THR A 83 2.42 10.40 8.94
CA THR A 83 1.84 10.15 10.26
C THR A 83 0.99 8.85 10.24
N PRO A 84 1.06 8.01 11.29
CA PRO A 84 0.28 6.79 11.36
C PRO A 84 -1.22 7.10 11.29
N THR A 85 -1.95 6.33 10.48
CA THR A 85 -3.40 6.48 10.32
C THR A 85 -4.07 5.59 11.36
N VAL A 86 -4.42 6.18 12.50
CA VAL A 86 -5.20 5.54 13.59
C VAL A 86 -6.67 5.84 13.43
#